data_AF-A0A851Q1P8-F1
#
_entry.id   AF-A0A851Q1P8-F1
#
_cell.length_a   1.000
_cell.length_b   1.000
_cell.length_c   1.000
_cell.angle_alpha   90.00
_cell.angle_beta   90.00
_cell.angle_gamma   90.00
#
_symmetry.space_group_name_H-M   'P 1'
#
loop_
_entity.id
_entity.type
_entity.pdbx_description
1 polymer ?
#
loop_
_entity_poly.entity_id
_entity_poly.type
_entity_poly.pdbx_seq_one_letter_code
_entity_poly.pdbx_strand_id
1 'polypeptide(L)'
;GTDVVIVKNGRRICGTGGCLANAPLHQNKSYFEFKIQSTGIWGIGVATQKANLNQIPLGRDVHSLGITYDHVELNVYLNGKNMHCPASGIRGTVYPVVYVDDSAILDCQFSEFYHTPPPGFEKILFEQQIF
;
A
#
# COMPACT_ATOMS: atom_id res chain seq x y z
N GLY A 1 -6.70 7.84 8.34
CA GLY A 1 -6.54 9.18 8.90
C GLY A 1 -7.90 9.83 8.97
N THR A 2 -8.11 10.74 9.89
CA THR A 2 -9.40 11.43 10.10
C THR A 2 -9.81 12.28 8.91
N ASP A 3 -8.84 12.87 8.21
CA ASP A 3 -9.06 13.80 7.10
C ASP A 3 -8.83 13.16 5.72
N VAL A 4 -8.84 11.82 5.68
CA VAL A 4 -8.77 11.05 4.44
C VAL A 4 -10.15 10.90 3.84
N VAL A 5 -10.25 11.13 2.53
CA VAL A 5 -11.48 10.92 1.76
C VAL A 5 -11.26 9.76 0.80
N ILE A 6 -12.14 8.75 0.89
CA ILE A 6 -12.13 7.58 0.01
C ILE A 6 -13.34 7.64 -0.93
N VAL A 7 -13.08 7.62 -2.23
CA VAL A 7 -14.11 7.70 -3.29
C VAL A 7 -13.88 6.64 -4.35
N LYS A 8 -14.70 6.65 -5.42
CA LYS A 8 -14.64 5.69 -6.54
C LYS A 8 -14.68 4.22 -6.05
N ASN A 9 -15.68 3.89 -5.23
CA ASN A 9 -15.88 2.54 -4.68
C ASN A 9 -14.64 1.99 -3.95
N GLY A 10 -13.99 2.82 -3.13
CA GLY A 10 -12.80 2.40 -2.39
C GLY A 10 -11.50 2.45 -3.20
N ARG A 11 -11.53 2.91 -4.46
CA ARG A 11 -10.35 2.90 -5.34
C ARG A 11 -9.57 4.21 -5.37
N ARG A 12 -10.05 5.30 -4.79
CA ARG A 12 -9.37 6.59 -4.82
C ARG A 12 -9.24 7.17 -3.41
N ILE A 13 -8.04 7.66 -3.10
CA ILE A 13 -7.72 8.38 -1.87
C ILE A 13 -7.31 9.83 -2.19
N CYS A 14 -7.81 10.78 -1.40
CA CYS A 14 -7.38 12.18 -1.35
C CYS A 14 -7.58 12.75 0.08
N GLY A 15 -7.22 14.02 0.29
CA GLY A 15 -7.25 14.67 1.61
C GLY A 15 -5.90 14.60 2.31
N THR A 16 -5.90 14.46 3.65
CA THR A 16 -4.68 14.41 4.47
C THR A 16 -4.73 13.22 5.43
N GLY A 17 -3.76 12.30 5.32
CA GLY A 17 -3.65 11.11 6.18
C GLY A 17 -3.43 9.81 5.41
N GLY A 18 -3.36 8.70 6.16
CA GLY A 18 -3.16 7.34 5.63
C GLY A 18 -4.41 6.47 5.61
N CYS A 19 -4.43 5.44 4.78
CA CYS A 19 -5.47 4.42 4.68
C CYS A 19 -4.82 3.04 4.51
N LEU A 20 -5.33 2.03 5.23
CA LEU A 20 -4.97 0.62 5.02
C LEU A 20 -5.94 0.01 4.00
N ALA A 21 -5.44 -0.90 3.17
CA ALA A 21 -6.31 -1.78 2.39
C ALA A 21 -7.12 -2.70 3.32
N ASN A 22 -8.19 -3.28 2.78
CA ASN A 22 -9.13 -4.10 3.52
C ASN A 22 -8.73 -5.58 3.65
N ALA A 23 -7.60 -6.00 3.05
CA ALA A 23 -7.06 -7.36 3.16
C ALA A 23 -5.61 -7.35 3.64
N PRO A 24 -5.23 -8.25 4.58
CA PRO A 24 -3.85 -8.41 5.00
C PRO A 24 -3.01 -9.13 3.93
N LEU A 25 -1.69 -9.02 4.05
CA LEU A 25 -0.73 -9.77 3.24
C LEU A 25 -0.38 -11.08 3.95
N HIS A 26 -1.18 -12.13 3.73
CA HIS A 26 -0.95 -13.48 4.28
C HIS A 26 -0.21 -14.43 3.32
N GLN A 27 -0.06 -14.03 2.06
CA GLN A 27 0.58 -14.83 1.02
C GLN A 27 2.04 -14.40 0.82
N ASN A 28 2.88 -15.37 0.45
CA ASN A 28 4.33 -15.16 0.29
C ASN A 28 4.69 -14.00 -0.65
N LYS A 29 3.91 -13.77 -1.71
CA LYS A 29 4.19 -12.74 -2.72
C LYS A 29 2.90 -12.05 -3.15
N SER A 30 2.79 -10.76 -2.82
CA SER A 30 1.64 -9.93 -3.15
C SER A 30 2.01 -8.76 -4.04
N TYR A 31 1.17 -8.49 -5.03
CA TYR A 31 1.26 -7.35 -5.93
C TYR A 31 0.05 -6.44 -5.77
N PHE A 32 0.32 -5.15 -5.70
CA PHE A 32 -0.68 -4.08 -5.72
C PHE A 32 -0.07 -2.85 -6.37
N GLU A 33 -0.90 -2.05 -7.03
CA GLU A 33 -0.46 -0.84 -7.71
C GLU A 33 -1.22 0.38 -7.20
N PHE A 34 -0.56 1.52 -7.32
CA PHE A 34 -1.19 2.82 -7.16
C PHE A 34 -0.83 3.70 -8.33
N LYS A 35 -1.80 4.44 -8.84
CA LYS A 35 -1.63 5.42 -9.90
C LYS A 35 -1.79 6.82 -9.33
N ILE A 36 -0.75 7.64 -9.48
CA ILE A 36 -0.78 9.06 -9.11
C ILE A 36 -1.67 9.79 -10.13
N GLN A 37 -2.74 10.41 -9.65
CA GLN A 37 -3.68 11.21 -10.44
C GLN A 37 -3.37 12.70 -10.31
N SER A 38 -2.96 13.12 -9.12
CA SER A 38 -2.41 14.44 -8.82
C SER A 38 -1.26 14.26 -7.85
N THR A 39 -0.14 14.92 -8.12
CA THR A 39 1.01 14.91 -7.21
C THR A 39 0.79 15.86 -6.04
N GLY A 40 1.67 15.76 -5.04
CA GLY A 40 1.60 16.42 -3.75
C GLY A 40 2.52 15.66 -2.80
N ILE A 41 2.15 15.56 -1.53
CA ILE A 41 2.81 14.67 -0.58
C ILE A 41 2.09 13.33 -0.56
N TRP A 42 2.79 12.25 -0.88
CA TRP A 42 2.20 10.92 -0.84
C TRP A 42 3.25 9.86 -0.54
N GLY A 43 2.77 8.68 -0.16
CA GLY A 43 3.58 7.48 -0.06
C GLY A 43 2.69 6.26 0.04
N ILE A 44 3.23 5.13 -0.37
CA ILE A 44 2.54 3.84 -0.43
C ILE A 44 3.40 2.87 0.35
N GLY A 45 2.85 1.82 0.95
CA GLY A 45 3.60 0.69 1.49
C GLY A 45 2.87 -0.36 2.26
N VAL A 46 3.44 -0.78 3.38
CA VAL A 46 2.84 -1.76 4.28
C VAL A 46 2.86 -1.26 5.71
N ALA A 47 1.79 -1.55 6.45
CA ALA A 47 1.67 -1.17 7.85
C ALA A 47 0.83 -2.17 8.62
N THR A 48 1.03 -2.23 9.94
CA THR A 48 0.12 -2.92 10.84
C THR A 48 -1.09 -2.03 11.14
N GLN A 49 -2.17 -2.61 11.67
CA GLN A 49 -3.32 -1.85 12.17
C GLN A 49 -2.98 -0.87 13.32
N LYS A 50 -1.79 -0.98 13.92
CA LYS A 50 -1.31 -0.08 14.99
C LYS A 50 -0.69 1.21 14.48
N ALA A 51 -0.50 1.36 13.16
CA ALA A 51 0.11 2.55 12.59
C ALA A 51 -0.73 3.81 12.84
N ASN A 52 -0.08 4.93 13.17
CA ASN A 52 -0.76 6.20 13.31
C ASN A 52 -1.08 6.78 11.92
N LEU A 53 -2.29 6.53 11.42
CA LEU A 53 -2.74 6.98 10.10
C LEU A 53 -3.02 8.49 9.99
N ASN A 54 -2.81 9.28 11.05
CA ASN A 54 -2.86 10.75 10.98
C ASN A 54 -1.46 11.37 10.83
N GLN A 55 -0.40 10.58 11.00
CA GLN A 55 0.97 11.06 10.92
C GLN A 55 1.48 11.03 9.48
N ILE A 56 1.74 12.21 8.91
CA ILE A 56 2.31 12.35 7.57
C ILE A 56 3.71 12.94 7.65
N PRO A 57 4.70 12.41 6.89
CA PRO A 57 4.71 11.12 6.22
C PRO A 57 4.63 9.92 7.19
N LEU A 58 4.06 8.81 6.71
CA LEU A 58 4.19 7.51 7.38
C LEU A 58 5.64 6.99 7.30
N GLY A 59 5.97 5.90 8.00
CA GLY A 59 7.33 5.35 8.05
C GLY A 59 8.22 5.99 9.12
N ARG A 60 7.62 6.74 10.04
CA ARG A 60 8.29 7.39 11.18
C ARG A 60 8.16 6.60 12.48
N ASP A 61 7.46 5.47 12.45
CA ASP A 61 7.28 4.53 13.56
C ASP A 61 7.61 3.11 13.12
N VAL A 62 7.61 2.18 14.08
CA VAL A 62 7.87 0.74 13.80
C VAL A 62 6.66 0.01 13.19
N HIS A 63 5.57 0.73 12.92
CA HIS A 63 4.29 0.16 12.51
C HIS A 63 3.96 0.40 11.03
N SER A 64 4.71 1.26 10.34
CA SER A 64 4.49 1.66 8.96
C SER A 64 5.78 1.72 8.15
N LEU A 65 5.71 1.37 6.87
CA LEU A 65 6.82 1.37 5.92
C LEU A 65 6.28 1.63 4.52
N GLY A 66 7.10 2.18 3.62
CA GLY A 66 6.73 2.48 2.24
C GLY A 66 7.16 1.43 1.18
N ILE A 67 6.20 0.93 0.38
CA ILE A 67 6.06 0.02 -0.80
C ILE A 67 6.23 -1.52 -0.56
N THR A 68 5.85 -2.36 -1.54
CA THR A 68 5.44 -3.79 -1.54
C THR A 68 6.35 -4.83 -0.85
N TYR A 69 5.73 -5.86 -0.26
CA TYR A 69 6.30 -6.83 0.70
C TYR A 69 6.18 -8.29 0.20
N ASP A 70 7.27 -9.07 0.29
CA ASP A 70 7.33 -10.50 -0.07
C ASP A 70 7.78 -11.42 1.09
N HIS A 71 7.49 -11.01 2.32
CA HIS A 71 7.89 -11.65 3.59
C HIS A 71 9.40 -11.73 3.88
N VAL A 72 10.29 -11.39 2.94
CA VAL A 72 11.75 -11.43 3.12
C VAL A 72 12.38 -10.05 2.87
N GLU A 73 12.07 -9.39 1.75
CA GLU A 73 12.64 -8.10 1.34
C GLU A 73 11.63 -7.20 0.58
N LEU A 74 11.56 -5.92 0.95
CA LEU A 74 10.69 -4.93 0.29
C LEU A 74 11.28 -4.47 -1.05
N ASN A 75 10.59 -4.63 -2.19
CA ASN A 75 11.08 -4.12 -3.47
C ASN A 75 10.14 -3.05 -4.03
N VAL A 76 10.70 -1.91 -4.46
CA VAL A 76 9.95 -0.81 -5.09
C VAL A 76 10.07 -0.91 -6.61
N TYR A 77 8.95 -0.83 -7.31
CA TYR A 77 8.91 -0.75 -8.77
C TYR A 77 8.35 0.61 -9.21
N LEU A 78 9.00 1.27 -10.17
CA LEU A 78 8.51 2.48 -10.82
C LEU A 78 8.27 2.19 -12.30
N ASN A 79 7.02 2.32 -12.76
CA ASN A 79 6.60 2.00 -14.14
C ASN A 79 7.05 0.59 -14.58
N GLY A 80 6.94 -0.40 -13.70
CA GLY A 80 7.35 -1.78 -13.96
C GLY A 80 8.85 -2.06 -13.83
N LYS A 81 9.70 -1.05 -13.53
CA LYS A 81 11.14 -1.23 -13.32
C LYS A 81 11.47 -1.33 -11.83
N ASN A 82 12.18 -2.38 -11.41
CA ASN A 82 12.66 -2.53 -10.04
C ASN A 82 13.70 -1.44 -9.72
N MET A 83 13.58 -0.80 -8.55
CA MET A 83 14.42 0.28 -8.06
C MET A 83 15.55 -0.19 -7.12
N HIS A 84 15.61 -1.48 -6.78
CA HIS A 84 16.65 -2.12 -5.96
C HIS A 84 16.83 -1.50 -4.57
N CYS A 85 15.72 -1.25 -3.85
CA CYS A 85 15.74 -0.68 -2.49
C CYS A 85 15.09 -1.61 -1.45
N PRO A 86 15.74 -2.72 -1.04
CA PRO A 86 15.26 -3.61 0.01
C PRO A 86 15.15 -2.92 1.38
N ALA A 87 13.97 -2.95 1.99
CA ALA A 87 13.74 -2.59 3.39
C ALA A 87 13.15 -3.79 4.17
N SER A 88 13.60 -4.01 5.39
CA SER A 88 13.30 -5.21 6.16
C SER A 88 12.30 -4.97 7.31
N GLY A 89 11.35 -5.91 7.43
CA GLY A 89 10.86 -6.46 8.72
C GLY A 89 9.95 -5.62 9.62
N ILE A 90 8.72 -5.29 9.20
CA ILE A 90 7.64 -5.01 10.16
C ILE A 90 7.16 -6.34 10.76
N ARG A 91 7.05 -6.42 12.09
CA ARG A 91 6.54 -7.61 12.79
C ARG A 91 5.02 -7.57 12.90
N GLY A 92 4.38 -8.72 12.66
CA GLY A 92 2.92 -8.91 12.78
C GLY A 92 2.20 -8.88 11.44
N THR A 93 0.86 -9.01 11.47
CA THR A 93 0.03 -8.93 10.27
C THR A 93 0.08 -7.54 9.67
N VAL A 94 0.49 -7.45 8.41
CA VAL A 94 0.62 -6.20 7.65
C VAL A 94 -0.41 -6.11 6.55
N TYR A 95 -0.76 -4.88 6.19
CA TYR A 95 -1.70 -4.50 5.15
C TYR A 95 -1.02 -3.51 4.21
N PRO A 96 -1.36 -3.48 2.92
CA PRO A 96 -1.02 -2.33 2.08
C PRO A 96 -1.50 -1.04 2.74
N VAL A 97 -0.67 -0.01 2.75
CA VAL A 97 -0.99 1.32 3.25
C VAL A 97 -0.71 2.36 2.17
N VAL A 98 -1.48 3.44 2.13
CA VAL A 98 -1.21 4.61 1.32
C VAL A 98 -1.47 5.85 2.16
N TYR A 99 -0.68 6.90 1.99
CA TYR A 99 -0.94 8.21 2.56
C TYR A 99 -0.90 9.30 1.50
N VAL A 100 -1.69 10.34 1.73
CA VAL A 100 -1.80 11.54 0.91
C VAL A 100 -1.82 12.77 1.79
N ASP A 101 -1.29 13.87 1.27
CA ASP A 101 -1.36 15.22 1.80
C ASP A 101 -1.00 16.21 0.67
N ASP A 102 -1.18 17.51 0.91
CA ASP A 102 -0.86 18.57 -0.05
C ASP A 102 -1.47 18.32 -1.45
N SER A 103 -2.79 18.11 -1.49
CA SER A 103 -3.57 17.89 -2.72
C SER A 103 -3.23 16.62 -3.52
N ALA A 104 -2.46 15.69 -2.97
CA ALA A 104 -2.19 14.42 -3.61
C ALA A 104 -3.48 13.59 -3.80
N ILE A 105 -3.60 12.95 -4.96
CA ILE A 105 -4.71 12.05 -5.30
C ILE A 105 -4.14 10.78 -5.91
N LEU A 106 -4.41 9.63 -5.30
CA LEU A 106 -3.95 8.33 -5.76
C LEU A 106 -5.14 7.39 -6.01
N ASP A 107 -5.07 6.63 -7.10
CA ASP A 107 -5.97 5.49 -7.35
C ASP A 107 -5.25 4.18 -7.00
N CYS A 108 -5.96 3.16 -6.51
CA CYS A 108 -5.41 1.86 -6.16
C CYS A 108 -5.98 0.70 -7.00
N GLN A 109 -5.14 -0.30 -7.22
CA GLN A 109 -5.37 -1.47 -8.06
C GLN A 109 -4.89 -2.70 -7.29
N PHE A 110 -5.84 -3.53 -6.86
CA PHE A 110 -5.58 -4.78 -6.14
C PHE A 110 -5.86 -6.03 -6.98
N SER A 111 -6.29 -5.88 -8.24
CA SER A 111 -6.65 -7.01 -9.12
C SER A 111 -6.50 -6.67 -10.61
N GLU A 112 -7.14 -5.59 -11.05
CA GLU A 112 -7.06 -5.07 -12.44
C GLU A 112 -5.83 -4.17 -12.59
N PHE A 113 -4.67 -4.79 -12.72
CA PHE A 113 -3.38 -4.09 -12.79
C PHE A 113 -3.13 -3.43 -14.16
N TYR A 114 -2.42 -2.30 -14.15
CA TYR A 114 -1.90 -1.64 -15.33
C TYR A 114 -0.69 -2.38 -15.91
N HIS A 115 0.09 -3.05 -15.05
CA HIS A 115 1.23 -3.86 -15.46
C HIS A 115 1.04 -5.31 -15.02
N THR A 116 1.56 -6.24 -15.81
CA THR A 116 1.61 -7.65 -15.43
C THR A 116 2.42 -7.79 -14.14
N PRO A 117 1.88 -8.46 -13.10
CA PRO A 117 2.64 -8.72 -11.88
C PRO A 117 4.00 -9.40 -12.19
N PRO A 118 5.07 -9.07 -11.44
CA PRO A 118 6.35 -9.76 -11.60
C PRO A 118 6.22 -11.29 -11.41
N PRO A 119 7.11 -12.11 -12.00
CA PRO A 119 7.04 -13.56 -11.88
C PRO A 119 6.94 -14.06 -10.43
N GLY A 120 5.89 -14.84 -10.17
CA GLY A 120 5.59 -15.40 -8.85
C GLY A 120 4.87 -14.47 -7.88
N PHE A 121 4.57 -13.22 -8.28
CA PHE A 121 3.71 -12.31 -7.51
C PHE A 121 2.28 -12.36 -8.03
N GLU A 122 1.32 -12.33 -7.11
CA GLU A 122 -0.10 -12.39 -7.44
C GLU A 122 -0.88 -11.28 -6.73
N LYS A 123 -2.13 -11.06 -7.16
CA LYS A 123 -3.05 -10.17 -6.44
C LYS A 123 -3.22 -10.59 -4.98
N ILE A 124 -3.55 -9.64 -4.13
CA ILE A 124 -3.88 -9.94 -2.73
C ILE A 124 -5.14 -10.81 -2.70
N LEU A 125 -5.02 -11.97 -2.08
CA LEU A 125 -6.12 -12.90 -1.88
C LEU A 125 -6.93 -12.46 -0.66
N PHE A 126 -8.24 -12.34 -0.85
CA PHE A 126 -9.17 -12.25 0.26
C PHE A 126 -9.42 -13.65 0.77
N GLU A 127 -9.24 -13.87 2.07
CA GLU A 127 -9.78 -15.08 2.70
C GLU A 127 -11.31 -15.02 2.55
N GLN A 128 -11.86 -15.91 1.73
CA GLN A 128 -13.29 -16.21 1.80
C GLN A 128 -13.49 -16.97 3.11
N GLN A 129 -14.27 -16.41 4.04
CA GLN A 129 -14.85 -17.23 5.09
C GLN A 129 -15.74 -18.27 4.40
N ILE A 130 -15.23 -19.48 4.30
CA ILE A 130 -16.03 -20.66 4.06
C ILE A 130 -16.71 -20.91 5.41
N PHE A 131 -18.04 -20.81 5.43
CA PHE A 131 -18.98 -20.86 6.57
C PHE A 131 -19.34 -19.51 7.20
#